data_AF-A0A9E4LCS6-F1
#
_entry.id   AF-A0A9E4LCS6-F1
#
_cell.length_a   1.000
_cell.length_b   1.000
_cell.length_c   1.000
_cell.angle_alpha   90.00
_cell.angle_beta   90.00
_cell.angle_gamma   90.00
#
_symmetry.space_group_name_H-M   'P 1'
#
loop_
_entity.id
_entity.type
_entity.pdbx_description
1 polymer ?
#
loop_
_entity_poly.entity_id
_entity_poly.type
_entity_poly.pdbx_seq_one_letter_code
_entity_poly.pdbx_strand_id
1 'polypeptide(L)'
;MGFPYIEQAAQNDKVMWLREDWLEAVGMGAPTSVEELHAVASAFKNADLGQGADGTTLGRVACNTLDAWYGSLDPVFGAWGVMPGSWTPDANGDLEYNSGRPEIREGLSVLRDWYAEGLFAQDFFTLRPGQTAFAHVGANIAG
;
A
#
# COMPACT_ATOMS: atom_id res chain seq x y z
N MET A 1 22.25 -23.87 -15.35
CA MET A 1 21.95 -24.03 -13.91
C MET A 1 21.74 -22.64 -13.33
N GLY A 2 20.59 -22.35 -12.74
CA GLY A 2 20.35 -21.11 -11.99
C GLY A 2 20.71 -21.33 -10.53
N PHE A 3 21.57 -20.48 -9.98
CA PHE A 3 21.82 -20.47 -8.53
C PHE A 3 20.60 -19.85 -7.86
N PRO A 4 19.98 -20.50 -6.85
CA PRO A 4 18.87 -19.92 -6.14
C PRO A 4 19.34 -18.67 -5.40
N TYR A 5 18.56 -17.59 -5.50
CA TYR A 5 18.76 -16.42 -4.66
C TYR A 5 18.24 -16.76 -3.26
N ILE A 6 19.14 -16.85 -2.30
CA ILE A 6 18.79 -17.08 -0.90
C ILE A 6 18.50 -15.70 -0.30
N GLU A 7 17.24 -15.29 -0.39
CA GLU A 7 16.80 -14.06 0.24
C GLU A 7 16.81 -14.24 1.76
N GLN A 8 17.29 -13.23 2.49
CA GLN A 8 17.43 -13.28 3.93
C GLN A 8 16.04 -13.42 4.58
N ALA A 9 15.75 -14.59 5.15
CA ALA A 9 14.42 -14.95 5.67
C ALA A 9 13.82 -13.94 6.68
N ALA A 10 14.64 -13.07 7.28
CA ALA A 10 14.21 -12.02 8.20
C ALA A 10 13.50 -10.82 7.54
N GLN A 11 13.45 -10.74 6.20
CA GLN A 11 12.88 -9.61 5.45
C GLN A 11 11.71 -10.00 4.53
N ASN A 12 11.23 -11.24 4.58
CA ASN A 12 10.39 -11.78 3.50
C ASN A 12 8.87 -11.61 3.70
N ASP A 13 8.43 -11.21 4.90
CA ASP A 13 7.00 -11.01 5.18
C ASP A 13 6.67 -9.52 5.16
N LYS A 14 5.84 -9.11 4.19
CA LYS A 14 5.33 -7.75 4.10
C LYS A 14 4.27 -7.56 5.18
N VAL A 15 4.50 -6.56 6.02
CA VAL A 15 3.54 -6.15 7.04
C VAL A 15 3.14 -4.69 6.79
N MET A 16 1.87 -4.38 7.08
CA MET A 16 1.38 -3.02 7.00
C MET A 16 1.87 -2.23 8.22
N TRP A 17 2.43 -1.05 7.97
CA TRP A 17 2.85 -0.11 8.99
C TRP A 17 1.93 1.11 8.96
N LEU A 18 1.60 1.62 10.14
CA LEU A 18 0.71 2.77 10.34
C LEU A 18 1.31 3.69 11.41
N ARG A 19 1.10 5.00 11.27
CA ARG A 19 1.47 6.00 12.28
C ARG A 19 0.52 5.98 13.47
N GLU A 20 0.93 5.34 14.56
CA GLU A 20 0.17 5.26 15.81
C GLU A 20 -0.12 6.65 16.40
N ASP A 21 0.85 7.55 16.36
CA ASP A 21 0.69 8.93 16.81
C ASP A 21 -0.34 9.71 15.97
N TRP A 22 -0.46 9.40 14.68
CA TRP A 22 -1.48 10.00 13.83
C TRP A 22 -2.85 9.39 14.08
N LEU A 23 -2.93 8.07 14.32
CA LEU A 23 -4.16 7.39 14.74
C LEU A 23 -4.73 8.03 16.01
N GLU A 24 -3.88 8.26 17.02
CA GLU A 24 -4.27 8.93 18.26
C GLU A 24 -4.76 10.37 17.98
N ALA A 25 -4.07 11.13 17.12
CA ALA A 25 -4.43 12.50 16.79
C ALA A 25 -5.80 12.62 16.10
N VAL A 26 -6.17 11.65 15.24
CA VAL A 26 -7.49 11.60 14.59
C VAL A 26 -8.54 10.82 15.40
N GLY A 27 -8.15 10.24 16.55
CA GLY A 27 -9.03 9.47 17.43
C GLY A 27 -9.51 8.15 16.81
N MET A 28 -8.72 7.53 15.94
CA MET A 28 -9.05 6.28 15.25
C MET A 28 -8.19 5.11 15.76
N GLY A 29 -8.71 3.89 15.64
CA GLY A 29 -7.97 2.66 15.94
C GLY A 29 -7.25 2.10 14.70
N ALA A 30 -6.46 1.05 14.91
CA ALA A 30 -5.85 0.31 13.81
C ALA A 30 -6.94 -0.32 12.91
N PRO A 31 -6.88 -0.12 11.58
CA PRO A 31 -7.89 -0.62 10.65
C PRO A 31 -7.81 -2.14 10.50
N THR A 32 -8.97 -2.76 10.33
CA THR A 32 -9.15 -4.21 10.14
C THR A 32 -9.72 -4.57 8.77
N SER A 33 -10.14 -3.56 7.99
CA SER A 33 -10.67 -3.69 6.63
C SER A 33 -10.09 -2.64 5.70
N VAL A 34 -10.29 -2.82 4.38
CA VAL A 34 -9.84 -1.85 3.37
C VAL A 34 -10.62 -0.54 3.47
N GLU A 35 -11.90 -0.62 3.87
CA GLU A 35 -12.76 0.54 4.11
C GLU A 35 -12.31 1.33 5.34
N GLU A 36 -11.92 0.66 6.42
CA GLU A 36 -11.34 1.32 7.60
C GLU A 36 -9.98 1.94 7.28
N LEU A 37 -9.17 1.25 6.47
CA LEU A 37 -7.88 1.77 6.01
C LEU A 37 -8.07 3.03 5.14
N HIS A 38 -9.07 3.04 4.27
CA HIS A 38 -9.46 4.21 3.50
C HIS A 38 -9.86 5.38 4.39
N ALA A 39 -10.68 5.12 5.42
CA ALA A 39 -11.10 6.14 6.38
C ALA A 39 -9.91 6.72 7.16
N VAL A 40 -8.98 5.86 7.61
CA VAL A 40 -7.75 6.28 8.30
C VAL A 40 -6.88 7.14 7.38
N ALA A 41 -6.60 6.69 6.16
CA ALA A 41 -5.79 7.46 5.20
C ALA A 41 -6.44 8.81 4.86
N SER A 42 -7.77 8.84 4.72
CA SER A 42 -8.53 10.07 4.50
C SER A 42 -8.45 11.01 5.69
N ALA A 43 -8.56 10.49 6.91
CA ALA A 43 -8.44 11.27 8.13
C ALA A 43 -7.04 11.89 8.29
N PHE A 44 -5.98 11.11 8.03
CA PHE A 44 -4.59 11.59 8.05
C PHE A 44 -4.37 12.74 7.08
N LYS A 45 -4.84 12.59 5.84
CA LYS A 45 -4.77 13.64 4.82
C LYS A 45 -5.52 14.90 5.26
N ASN A 46 -6.77 14.75 5.71
CA ASN A 46 -7.64 15.88 6.03
C ASN A 46 -7.22 16.62 7.31
N ALA A 47 -6.63 15.92 8.27
CA ALA A 47 -6.07 16.50 9.48
C ALA A 47 -4.72 17.19 9.23
N ASP A 48 -4.10 16.96 8.06
CA ASP A 48 -2.84 17.56 7.62
C ASP A 48 -1.72 17.47 8.66
N LEU A 49 -1.54 16.27 9.22
CA LEU A 49 -0.62 16.01 10.34
C LEU A 49 0.87 15.95 9.93
N GLY A 50 1.15 16.04 8.63
CA GLY A 50 2.49 16.08 8.08
C GLY A 50 3.25 17.37 8.42
N GLN A 51 4.57 17.31 8.32
CA GLN A 51 5.46 18.49 8.48
C GLN A 51 5.80 19.17 7.14
N GLY A 52 5.00 18.88 6.11
CA GLY A 52 5.12 19.49 4.79
C GLY A 52 4.51 20.88 4.74
N ALA A 53 4.29 21.39 3.53
CA ALA A 53 3.46 22.57 3.35
C ALA A 53 1.98 22.24 3.60
N ASP A 54 1.18 23.23 3.97
CA ASP A 54 -0.25 23.05 4.23
C ASP A 54 -0.94 22.32 3.06
N GLY A 55 -1.70 21.28 3.39
CA GLY A 55 -2.44 20.44 2.45
C GLY A 55 -1.59 19.45 1.64
N THR A 56 -0.32 19.23 2.03
CA THR A 56 0.57 18.28 1.34
C THR A 56 0.70 16.93 2.05
N THR A 57 0.03 16.74 3.18
CA THR A 57 -0.02 15.44 3.85
C THR A 57 -0.64 14.37 2.97
N LEU A 58 0.05 13.24 2.84
CA LEU A 58 -0.40 12.05 2.16
C LEU A 58 -1.03 11.09 3.18
N GLY A 59 -2.21 10.56 2.84
CA GLY A 59 -2.90 9.58 3.68
C GLY A 59 -2.20 8.24 3.76
N ARG A 60 -1.44 7.89 2.70
CA ARG A 60 -0.60 6.70 2.67
C ARG A 60 0.54 6.84 1.67
N VAL A 61 1.50 5.94 1.79
CA VAL A 61 2.61 5.80 0.86
C VAL A 61 2.24 4.87 -0.32
N ALA A 62 2.70 5.23 -1.53
CA ALA A 62 2.61 4.40 -2.73
C ALA A 62 3.89 4.53 -3.57
N CYS A 63 4.24 3.48 -4.32
CA CYS A 63 5.38 3.47 -5.25
C CYS A 63 4.98 2.88 -6.62
N ASN A 64 5.92 2.88 -7.56
CA ASN A 64 5.70 2.43 -8.94
C ASN A 64 5.45 0.93 -9.14
N THR A 65 5.43 0.14 -8.05
CA THR A 65 5.18 -1.29 -8.09
C THR A 65 4.03 -1.62 -7.17
N LEU A 66 3.07 -2.43 -7.65
CA LEU A 66 1.93 -2.86 -6.83
C LEU A 66 2.36 -3.71 -5.64
N ASP A 67 3.36 -4.55 -5.86
CA ASP A 67 3.92 -5.44 -4.86
C ASP A 67 5.40 -5.11 -4.60
N ALA A 68 5.69 -4.51 -3.45
CA ALA A 68 7.01 -3.97 -3.11
C ALA A 68 7.36 -4.22 -1.64
N TRP A 69 8.65 -4.08 -1.30
CA TRP A 69 9.09 -4.13 0.10
C TRP A 69 8.77 -2.85 0.88
N TYR A 70 8.47 -1.74 0.19
CA TYR A 70 8.09 -0.46 0.79
C TYR A 70 7.15 0.33 -0.11
N GLY A 71 6.23 1.10 0.49
CA GLY A 71 5.24 1.88 -0.26
C GLY A 71 4.35 0.99 -1.14
N SER A 72 4.13 -0.23 -0.69
CA SER A 72 3.46 -1.26 -1.47
C SER A 72 1.94 -1.02 -1.49
N LEU A 73 1.32 -1.45 -2.58
CA LEU A 73 -0.13 -1.39 -2.79
C LEU A 73 -0.79 -2.75 -2.59
N ASP A 74 0.00 -3.81 -2.36
CA ASP A 74 -0.40 -5.20 -2.18
C ASP A 74 -1.46 -5.44 -1.08
N PRO A 75 -1.52 -4.72 0.06
CA PRO A 75 -2.46 -5.07 1.11
C PRO A 75 -3.92 -4.85 0.71
N VAL A 76 -4.18 -3.97 -0.26
CA VAL A 76 -5.52 -3.77 -0.81
C VAL A 76 -6.00 -5.06 -1.47
N PHE A 77 -5.16 -5.71 -2.28
CA PHE A 77 -5.51 -6.96 -2.96
C PHE A 77 -5.68 -8.13 -1.98
N GLY A 78 -5.03 -8.06 -0.81
CA GLY A 78 -5.15 -9.05 0.26
C GLY A 78 -6.59 -9.25 0.74
N ALA A 79 -7.44 -8.22 0.67
CA ALA A 79 -8.85 -8.33 1.02
C ALA A 79 -9.64 -9.29 0.11
N TRP A 80 -9.15 -9.54 -1.10
CA TRP A 80 -9.72 -10.52 -2.04
C TRP A 80 -8.92 -11.83 -2.11
N GLY A 81 -7.93 -12.02 -1.23
CA GLY A 81 -7.12 -13.23 -1.20
C GLY A 81 -6.24 -13.45 -2.44
N VAL A 82 -5.98 -12.38 -3.21
CA VAL A 82 -5.13 -12.44 -4.41
C VAL A 82 -3.98 -11.45 -4.28
N MET A 83 -2.83 -11.79 -4.85
CA MET A 83 -1.65 -10.93 -4.90
C MET A 83 -1.21 -10.73 -6.36
N PRO A 84 -1.04 -9.48 -6.85
CA PRO A 84 -0.52 -9.22 -8.19
C PRO A 84 0.84 -9.90 -8.39
N GLY A 85 1.08 -10.45 -9.57
CA GLY A 85 2.36 -11.10 -9.92
C GLY A 85 2.54 -12.52 -9.38
N SER A 86 1.68 -12.97 -8.48
CA SER A 86 1.74 -14.29 -7.87
C SER A 86 0.91 -15.33 -8.63
N TRP A 87 1.24 -16.61 -8.40
CA TRP A 87 0.45 -17.75 -8.85
C TRP A 87 -0.15 -18.44 -7.63
N THR A 88 -1.45 -18.74 -7.67
CA THR A 88 -2.13 -19.48 -6.60
C THR A 88 -3.01 -20.59 -7.19
N PRO A 89 -3.25 -21.69 -6.47
CA PRO A 89 -4.18 -22.71 -6.91
C PRO A 89 -5.61 -22.15 -7.01
N ASP A 90 -6.33 -22.54 -8.06
CA ASP A 90 -7.76 -22.32 -8.19
C ASP A 90 -8.57 -23.29 -7.30
N ALA A 91 -9.90 -23.22 -7.38
CA ALA A 91 -10.79 -24.10 -6.61
C ALA A 91 -10.64 -25.60 -6.98
N ASN A 92 -10.06 -25.90 -8.14
CA ASN A 92 -9.81 -27.26 -8.64
C ASN A 92 -8.39 -27.75 -8.31
N GLY A 93 -7.53 -26.88 -7.78
CA GLY A 93 -6.13 -27.16 -7.45
C GLY A 93 -5.15 -26.88 -8.58
N ASP A 94 -5.60 -26.34 -9.71
CA ASP A 94 -4.76 -25.96 -10.84
C ASP A 94 -4.14 -24.57 -10.63
N LEU A 95 -2.91 -24.39 -11.09
CA LEU A 95 -2.19 -23.13 -10.86
C LEU A 95 -2.73 -22.02 -11.79
N GLU A 96 -3.20 -20.93 -11.20
CA GLU A 96 -3.70 -19.75 -11.92
C GLU A 96 -2.86 -18.50 -11.63
N TYR A 97 -2.68 -17.66 -12.65
CA TYR A 97 -1.95 -16.41 -12.52
C TYR A 97 -2.86 -15.30 -11.96
N ASN A 98 -2.55 -14.82 -10.76
CA ASN A 98 -3.43 -13.90 -10.04
C ASN A 98 -3.70 -12.60 -10.80
N SER A 99 -2.71 -12.01 -11.49
CA SER A 99 -2.91 -10.72 -12.19
C SER A 99 -3.98 -10.77 -13.28
N GLY A 100 -4.35 -11.96 -13.76
CA GLY A 100 -5.42 -12.15 -14.73
C GLY A 100 -6.82 -12.26 -14.11
N ARG A 101 -6.91 -12.41 -12.78
CA ARG A 101 -8.16 -12.68 -12.08
C ARG A 101 -9.05 -11.44 -11.91
N PRO A 102 -10.39 -11.58 -11.92
CA PRO A 102 -11.32 -10.46 -11.72
C PRO A 102 -11.08 -9.68 -10.41
N GLU A 103 -10.67 -10.37 -9.35
CA GLU A 103 -10.41 -9.78 -8.03
C GLU A 103 -9.30 -8.71 -8.06
N ILE A 104 -8.31 -8.86 -8.95
CA ILE A 104 -7.29 -7.83 -9.16
C ILE A 104 -7.89 -6.56 -9.74
N ARG A 105 -8.91 -6.67 -10.60
CA ARG A 105 -9.63 -5.51 -11.13
C ARG A 105 -10.35 -4.75 -10.01
N GLU A 106 -10.93 -5.45 -9.05
CA GLU A 106 -11.59 -4.83 -7.89
C GLU A 106 -10.58 -4.06 -7.03
N GLY A 107 -9.44 -4.67 -6.70
CA GLY A 107 -8.36 -3.98 -5.97
C GLY A 107 -7.81 -2.76 -6.72
N LEU A 108 -7.66 -2.87 -8.05
CA LEU A 108 -7.27 -1.73 -8.89
C LEU A 108 -8.34 -0.63 -8.93
N SER A 109 -9.62 -0.97 -8.87
CA SER A 109 -10.72 0.01 -8.80
C SER A 109 -10.63 0.81 -7.51
N VAL A 110 -10.39 0.15 -6.37
CA VAL A 110 -10.19 0.84 -5.09
C VAL A 110 -8.97 1.76 -5.15
N LEU A 111 -7.84 1.29 -5.68
CA LEU A 111 -6.63 2.11 -5.82
C LEU A 111 -6.83 3.31 -6.77
N ARG A 112 -7.63 3.15 -7.82
CA ARG A 112 -8.01 4.26 -8.72
C ARG A 112 -8.78 5.32 -7.95
N ASP A 113 -9.75 4.92 -7.14
CA ASP A 113 -10.57 5.87 -6.39
C ASP A 113 -9.72 6.61 -5.36
N TRP A 114 -8.85 5.91 -4.64
CA TRP A 114 -7.88 6.51 -3.72
C TRP A 114 -6.89 7.45 -4.41
N TYR A 115 -6.48 7.15 -5.64
CA TYR A 115 -5.64 8.03 -6.45
C TYR A 115 -6.39 9.31 -6.84
N ALA A 116 -7.65 9.19 -7.26
CA ALA A 116 -8.49 10.34 -7.62
C ALA A 116 -8.78 11.24 -6.42
N GLU A 117 -8.92 10.65 -5.23
CA GLU A 117 -9.03 11.37 -3.96
C GLU A 117 -7.69 11.96 -3.49
N GLY A 118 -6.58 11.61 -4.12
CA GLY A 118 -5.24 12.08 -3.77
C GLY A 118 -4.78 11.60 -2.39
N LEU A 119 -5.08 10.34 -2.03
CA LEU A 119 -4.62 9.73 -0.77
C LEU A 119 -3.14 9.37 -0.79
N PHE A 120 -2.54 9.29 -1.96
CA PHE A 120 -1.10 9.15 -2.16
C PHE A 120 -0.62 10.06 -3.29
N ALA A 121 0.70 10.22 -3.39
CA ALA A 121 1.35 11.15 -4.29
C ALA A 121 0.91 10.94 -5.75
N GLN A 122 0.62 12.02 -6.47
CA GLN A 122 0.15 11.94 -7.86
C GLN A 122 1.25 11.47 -8.83
N ASP A 123 2.51 11.68 -8.45
CA ASP A 123 3.69 11.22 -9.18
C ASP A 123 4.27 9.92 -8.61
N PHE A 124 3.52 9.16 -7.79
CA PHE A 124 3.98 7.92 -7.14
C PHE A 124 4.61 6.92 -8.12
N PHE A 125 4.14 6.88 -9.37
CA PHE A 125 4.63 5.97 -10.40
C PHE A 125 6.06 6.32 -10.89
N THR A 126 6.56 7.50 -10.54
CA THR A 126 7.95 7.91 -10.81
C THR A 126 8.91 7.50 -9.69
N LEU A 127 8.38 7.10 -8.53
CA LEU A 127 9.15 6.79 -7.33
C LEU A 127 9.28 5.28 -7.14
N ARG A 128 10.53 4.82 -7.03
CA ARG A 128 10.84 3.44 -6.63
C ARG A 128 10.69 3.28 -5.11
N PRO A 129 10.45 2.06 -4.60
CA PRO A 129 10.21 1.82 -3.17
C PRO A 129 11.17 2.54 -2.21
N GLY A 130 12.48 2.46 -2.46
CA GLY A 130 13.48 3.13 -1.63
C GLY A 130 13.44 4.66 -1.72
N GLN A 131 13.12 5.23 -2.88
CA GLN A 131 12.96 6.68 -3.03
C GLN A 131 11.72 7.17 -2.29
N THR A 132 10.63 6.40 -2.37
CA THR A 132 9.38 6.71 -1.68
C THR A 132 9.57 6.76 -0.16
N ALA A 133 10.35 5.84 0.41
CA ALA A 133 10.66 5.83 1.85
C ALA A 133 11.29 7.15 2.31
N PHE A 134 12.31 7.63 1.60
CA PHE A 134 12.97 8.88 1.95
C PHE A 134 12.11 10.11 1.66
N ALA A 135 11.46 10.15 0.49
CA ALA A 135 10.71 11.31 0.04
C ALA A 135 9.45 11.59 0.86
N HIS A 136 8.77 10.55 1.34
CA HIS A 136 7.48 10.71 2.00
C HIS A 136 7.57 10.48 3.52
N VAL A 137 8.16 9.37 3.95
CA VAL A 137 8.22 9.03 5.38
C VAL A 137 9.39 9.73 6.05
N GLY A 138 10.56 9.75 5.42
CA GLY A 138 11.73 10.51 5.91
C GLY A 138 11.48 12.02 6.01
N ALA A 139 10.61 12.56 5.15
CA ALA A 139 10.16 13.95 5.20
C ALA A 139 8.96 14.19 6.13
N ASN A 140 8.43 13.14 6.77
CA ASN A 140 7.27 13.19 7.66
C ASN A 140 6.03 13.84 7.01
N ILE A 141 5.72 13.45 5.77
CA ILE A 141 4.55 13.93 5.02
C ILE A 141 3.56 12.82 4.68
N ALA A 142 3.78 11.58 5.14
CA ALA A 142 2.88 10.46 4.91
C ALA A 142 2.63 9.65 6.19
N GLY A 143 1.38 9.19 6.31
CA GLY A 143 0.89 8.36 7.42
C GLY A 143 1.08 6.86 7.24
#